data_AF-A0A967Y1T5-F1
#
_entry.id   AF-A0A967Y1T5-F1
#
_cell.length_a   1.000
_cell.length_b   1.000
_cell.length_c   1.000
_cell.angle_alpha   90.00
_cell.angle_beta   90.00
_cell.angle_gamma   90.00
#
_symmetry.space_group_name_H-M   'P 1'
#
loop_
_entity.id
_entity.type
_entity.pdbx_description
1 polymer ?
#
loop_
_entity_poly.entity_id
_entity_poly.type
_entity_poly.pdbx_seq_one_letter_code
_entity_poly.pdbx_strand_id
1 'polypeptide(L)' 'GVLRTLLSRKLITISGTANAPGTPFLYKTTRLFLEYFGLKSLKDLPKLKELDEILEADS' A
#
# COMPACT_ATOMS: atom_id res chain seq x y z
N GLY A 1 -7.94 5.54 -12.46
CA GLY A 1 -8.18 5.66 -11.01
C GLY A 1 -7.08 4.95 -10.25
N VAL A 2 -6.60 5.54 -9.15
CA VAL A 2 -5.40 5.08 -8.41
C VAL A 2 -5.52 3.62 -7.94
N LEU A 3 -6.64 3.25 -7.33
CA LEU A 3 -6.93 1.88 -6.88
C LEU A 3 -6.84 0.84 -7.99
N ARG A 4 -7.42 1.13 -9.17
CA ARG A 4 -7.40 0.22 -10.33
C ARG A 4 -5.97 0.04 -10.85
N THR A 5 -5.16 1.11 -10.85
CA THR A 5 -3.75 1.04 -11.22
C THR A 5 -2.97 0.15 -10.25
N LEU A 6 -3.13 0.35 -8.93
CA LEU A 6 -2.45 -0.45 -7.91
C LEU A 6 -2.82 -1.94 -7.99
N LEU A 7 -4.11 -2.24 -8.22
CA LEU A 7 -4.59 -3.62 -8.44
C LEU A 7 -4.00 -4.22 -9.73
N SER A 8 -3.99 -3.49 -10.83
CA SER A 8 -3.42 -3.97 -12.10
C SER A 8 -1.92 -4.26 -12.02
N ARG A 9 -1.20 -3.48 -11.21
CA ARG A 9 0.23 -3.67 -10.93
C ARG A 9 0.49 -4.71 -9.85
N LYS A 10 -0.57 -5.35 -9.29
CA LYS A 10 -0.50 -6.34 -8.21
C LYS A 10 0.21 -5.83 -6.94
N LEU A 11 0.27 -4.52 -6.74
CA LEU A 11 0.84 -3.91 -5.52
C LEU A 11 -0.13 -4.04 -4.33
N ILE A 12 -1.43 -4.13 -4.60
CA ILE A 12 -2.46 -4.40 -3.60
C ILE A 12 -3.37 -5.54 -4.05
N THR A 13 -4.07 -6.14 -3.11
CA THR A 13 -5.07 -7.20 -3.35
C THR A 13 -6.26 -7.05 -2.40
N ILE A 14 -7.37 -7.72 -2.69
CA ILE A 14 -8.54 -7.78 -1.82
C ILE A 14 -8.24 -8.74 -0.66
N SER A 15 -8.45 -8.28 0.57
CA SER A 15 -8.27 -9.07 1.80
C SER A 15 -9.56 -9.59 2.39
N GLY A 16 -10.71 -9.11 1.92
CA GLY A 16 -12.04 -9.50 2.36
C GLY A 16 -13.05 -8.39 2.14
N THR A 17 -14.14 -8.44 2.88
CA THR A 17 -15.17 -7.40 2.94
C THR A 17 -15.34 -6.94 4.39
N ALA A 18 -15.68 -5.66 4.58
CA ALA A 18 -15.98 -5.14 5.91
C ALA A 18 -17.45 -5.41 6.29
N ASN A 19 -17.70 -5.67 7.58
CA ASN A 19 -19.05 -5.77 8.14
C ASN A 19 -19.63 -4.36 8.42
N ALA A 20 -19.83 -3.59 7.35
CA ALA A 20 -20.40 -2.24 7.37
C ALA A 20 -21.46 -2.11 6.26
N PRO A 21 -22.38 -1.12 6.32
CA PRO A 21 -23.36 -0.89 5.26
C PRO A 21 -22.71 -0.78 3.88
N GLY A 22 -23.21 -1.56 2.92
CA GLY A 22 -22.65 -1.65 1.57
C GLY A 22 -21.48 -2.64 1.43
N THR A 23 -21.12 -3.37 2.50
CA THR A 23 -20.12 -4.47 2.50
C THR A 23 -18.87 -4.18 1.66
N PRO A 24 -18.16 -3.07 1.93
CA PRO A 24 -17.08 -2.61 1.06
C PRO A 24 -15.89 -3.60 1.08
N PHE A 25 -15.18 -3.67 -0.04
CA PHE A 25 -13.95 -4.47 -0.13
C PHE A 25 -12.84 -3.88 0.73
N LEU A 26 -12.17 -4.74 1.48
CA LEU A 26 -10.94 -4.45 2.19
C LEU A 26 -9.75 -4.75 1.27
N TYR A 27 -8.77 -3.86 1.28
CA TYR A 27 -7.55 -4.01 0.49
C TYR A 27 -6.34 -4.18 1.41
N LYS A 28 -5.33 -4.93 0.94
CA LYS A 28 -4.03 -5.06 1.61
C LYS A 28 -2.89 -4.98 0.60
N THR A 29 -1.71 -4.64 1.07
CA THR A 29 -0.47 -4.71 0.26
C THR A 29 -0.08 -6.16 0.00
N THR A 30 0.63 -6.37 -1.10
CA THR A 30 1.15 -7.69 -1.48
C THR A 30 2.63 -7.81 -1.16
N ARG A 31 3.20 -9.00 -1.35
CA ARG A 31 4.66 -9.16 -1.30
C ARG A 31 5.38 -8.36 -2.39
N LEU A 32 4.77 -8.23 -3.57
CA LEU A 32 5.30 -7.44 -4.67
C LEU A 32 5.41 -5.95 -4.30
N PHE A 33 4.51 -5.44 -3.46
CA PHE A 33 4.66 -4.09 -2.90
C PHE A 33 5.97 -3.97 -2.12
N LEU A 34 6.22 -4.89 -1.20
CA LEU A 34 7.46 -4.86 -0.41
C LEU A 34 8.69 -4.92 -1.31
N GLU A 35 8.71 -5.82 -2.29
CA GLU A 35 9.79 -5.96 -3.26
C GLU A 35 9.99 -4.70 -4.11
N TYR A 36 8.90 -4.08 -4.58
CA TYR A 36 8.93 -2.87 -5.39
C TYR A 36 9.51 -1.67 -4.62
N PHE A 37 9.22 -1.57 -3.33
CA PHE A 37 9.74 -0.51 -2.45
C PHE A 37 11.03 -0.89 -1.72
N GLY A 38 11.63 -2.05 -2.02
CA GLY A 38 12.87 -2.50 -1.38
C GLY A 38 12.75 -2.84 0.11
N LEU A 39 11.53 -3.12 0.58
CA LEU A 39 11.23 -3.43 1.98
C LEU A 39 11.31 -4.94 2.24
N LYS A 40 11.83 -5.34 3.40
CA LYS A 40 11.81 -6.75 3.83
C LYS A 40 10.50 -7.12 4.52
N SER A 41 9.87 -6.13 5.15
CA SER A 41 8.63 -6.28 5.91
C SER A 41 7.87 -4.95 6.02
N LEU A 42 6.61 -5.00 6.44
CA LEU A 42 5.83 -3.79 6.74
C LEU A 42 6.40 -2.97 7.91
N LYS A 43 7.26 -3.56 8.75
CA LYS A 43 7.92 -2.84 9.86
C LYS A 43 9.04 -1.93 9.37
N ASP A 44 9.54 -2.17 8.17
CA ASP A 44 10.59 -1.37 7.54
C ASP A 44 10.04 -0.15 6.80
N LEU A 45 8.71 0.07 6.87
CA LEU A 45 8.10 1.29 6.36
C LEU A 45 8.64 2.50 7.13
N PRO A 46 9.00 3.60 6.42
CA PRO A 46 9.42 4.82 7.08
C PRO A 46 8.28 5.33 7.97
N LYS A 47 8.64 5.93 9.11
CA LYS A 47 7.66 6.64 9.93
C LYS A 47 7.13 7.85 9.16
N LEU A 48 5.94 8.34 9.53
CA LEU A 48 5.34 9.51 8.88
C LEU A 48 6.31 10.71 8.79
N LYS A 49 7.05 10.99 9.87
CA LYS A 49 8.05 12.06 9.89
C LYS A 49 9.19 11.85 8.89
N GLU A 50 9.66 10.60 8.75
CA GLU A 50 10.75 10.23 7.84
C GLU A 50 10.25 10.18 6.38
N LEU A 51 8.95 9.94 6.17
CA LEU A 51 8.33 9.92 4.85
C LEU A 51 8.26 11.32 4.23
N ASP A 52 7.94 12.34 5.03
CA ASP A 52 7.92 13.74 4.55
C ASP A 52 9.32 14.14 4.07
N GLU A 53 10.37 13.78 4.80
CA GLU A 53 11.77 14.03 4.41
C GLU A 53 12.15 13.33 3.09
N ILE A 54 11.69 12.09 2.86
CA ILE A 54 11.94 11.34 1.61
C ILE A 54 11.23 12.01 0.42
N LEU A 55 9.98 12.43 0.61
CA LEU A 55 9.18 13.06 -0.46
C LEU A 55 9.75 14.43 -0.85
N GLU A 56 10.29 15.18 0.11
CA GLU A 56 10.98 16.44 -0.12
C GLU A 56 12.33 16.25 -0.82
N ALA A 57 13.05 15.15 -0.54
CA ALA A 57 14.36 14.86 -1.15
C ALA A 57 14.27 14.44 -2.64
N ASP A 58 13.13 13.91 -3.08
CA ASP A 58 12.87 13.50 -4.46
C ASP A 58 12.22 14.62 -5.33
N SER A 59 12.05 15.84 -4.77
CA SER A 59 11.43 17.01 -5.42
C SER A 59 12.46 18.07 -5.82
#